data_AF-A0A4Y2PMC6-F1
#
_entry.id   AF-A0A4Y2PMC6-F1
#
_cell.length_a   1.000
_cell.length_b   1.000
_cell.length_c   1.000
_cell.angle_alpha   90.00
_cell.angle_beta   90.00
_cell.angle_gamma   90.00
#
_symmetry.space_group_name_H-M   'P 1'
#
loop_
_entity.id
_entity.type
_entity.pdbx_description
1 polymer ?
#
loop_
_entity_poly.entity_id
_entity_poly.type
_entity_poly.pdbx_seq_one_letter_code
_entity_poly.pdbx_strand_id
1 'polypeptide(L)'
;MQASSCLMMRKLSQKSDILQDEEKDDDEGENDSQVNISNNDAFECFSKGLAWLEQQEQCDSSELMLLRKLRDRAARQRMTSLRPMKLPFKSL
;
A
#
# COMPACT_ATOMS: atom_id res chain seq x y z
N MET A 1 -2.78 -1.86 26.47
CA MET A 1 -2.84 -1.07 25.22
C MET A 1 -2.12 -1.72 24.03
N GLN A 2 -1.19 -2.68 24.22
CA GLN A 2 -0.44 -3.30 23.11
C GLN A 2 -1.20 -4.35 22.28
N ALA A 3 -2.23 -5.02 22.82
CA ALA A 3 -2.96 -6.07 22.10
C ALA A 3 -3.81 -5.57 20.93
N SER A 4 -4.32 -4.33 20.98
CA SER A 4 -5.18 -3.79 19.92
C SER A 4 -4.42 -3.49 18.62
N SER A 5 -3.13 -3.12 18.70
CA SER A 5 -2.35 -2.77 17.52
C SER A 5 -2.05 -4.00 16.64
N CYS A 6 -1.71 -5.14 17.25
CA CYS A 6 -1.52 -6.40 16.53
C CYS A 6 -2.82 -6.93 15.90
N LEU A 7 -3.98 -6.65 16.51
CA LEU A 7 -5.28 -7.07 15.97
C LEU A 7 -5.67 -6.27 14.73
N MET A 8 -5.30 -4.99 14.65
CA MET A 8 -5.55 -4.15 13.45
C MET A 8 -4.79 -4.69 12.23
N MET A 9 -3.53 -5.12 12.41
CA MET A 9 -2.73 -5.71 11.32
C MET A 9 -3.36 -7.03 10.80
N ARG A 10 -3.97 -7.82 11.69
CA ARG A 10 -4.66 -9.08 11.30
C ARG A 10 -5.99 -8.82 10.59
N LYS A 11 -6.68 -7.72 10.92
CA LYS A 11 -7.96 -7.34 10.28
C LYS A 11 -7.76 -6.87 8.83
N LEU A 12 -6.61 -6.28 8.51
CA LEU A 12 -6.27 -5.81 7.16
C LEU A 12 -5.97 -6.94 6.17
N SER A 13 -5.64 -8.15 6.65
CA SER A 13 -5.31 -9.30 5.80
C SER A 13 -6.54 -10.01 5.21
N GLN A 14 -7.77 -9.65 5.61
CA GLN A 14 -8.99 -10.35 5.22
C GLN A 14 -9.86 -9.56 4.22
N LYS A 15 -9.38 -8.41 3.72
CA LYS A 15 -10.11 -7.50 2.82
C LYS A 15 -9.40 -7.22 1.50
N SER A 16 -8.50 -8.12 1.06
CA SER A 16 -7.69 -7.95 -0.16
C SER A 16 -8.16 -8.77 -1.36
N ASP A 17 -9.41 -9.25 -1.35
CA ASP A 17 -10.05 -9.73 -2.57
C ASP A 17 -10.94 -8.59 -3.09
N ILE A 18 -10.78 -8.26 -4.36
CA ILE A 18 -11.51 -7.23 -5.13
C ILE A 18 -10.87 -5.83 -5.07
N LEU A 19 -9.77 -5.65 -5.81
CA LEU A 19 -9.55 -4.43 -6.58
C LEU A 19 -8.99 -4.84 -7.95
N GLN A 20 -9.88 -5.33 -8.81
CA GLN A 20 -9.67 -5.33 -10.25
C GLN A 20 -10.47 -4.17 -10.83
N ASP A 21 -9.71 -3.30 -11.49
CA ASP A 21 -10.09 -2.47 -12.63
C ASP A 21 -11.21 -1.43 -12.51
N GLU A 22 -11.02 -0.40 -13.33
CA GLU A 22 -11.52 0.95 -13.23
C GLU A 22 -13.00 1.16 -13.65
N GLU A 23 -13.53 2.33 -13.26
CA GLU A 23 -14.63 3.10 -13.87
C GLU A 23 -16.10 2.59 -13.81
N LYS A 24 -16.91 3.15 -12.88
CA LYS A 24 -17.98 4.17 -13.11
C LYS A 24 -19.08 4.21 -12.03
N ASP A 25 -19.61 5.43 -11.90
CA ASP A 25 -20.93 5.89 -11.39
C ASP A 25 -21.37 5.60 -9.95
N ASP A 26 -21.36 6.69 -9.17
CA ASP A 26 -22.43 7.25 -8.33
C ASP A 26 -23.59 6.33 -7.92
N ASP A 27 -23.67 5.99 -6.62
CA ASP A 27 -24.93 6.04 -5.85
C ASP A 27 -24.65 6.03 -4.33
N GLU A 28 -25.48 6.78 -3.61
CA GLU A 28 -25.43 7.13 -2.20
C GLU A 28 -25.54 5.92 -1.25
N GLY A 29 -24.79 5.94 -0.14
CA GLY A 29 -25.12 5.12 1.01
C GLY A 29 -23.98 4.89 1.98
N GLU A 30 -24.04 5.58 3.12
CA GLU A 30 -23.14 5.44 4.29
C GLU A 30 -21.64 5.66 4.00
N ASN A 31 -21.23 6.93 4.01
CA ASN A 31 -19.82 7.29 4.11
C ASN A 31 -19.29 6.89 5.49
N ASP A 32 -18.92 5.62 5.61
CA ASP A 32 -18.10 5.06 6.67
C ASP A 32 -16.67 5.61 6.51
N SER A 33 -16.54 6.93 6.66
CA SER A 33 -15.34 7.77 6.56
C SER A 33 -14.18 7.09 5.83
N GLN A 34 -14.36 6.77 4.55
CA GLN A 34 -13.34 6.08 3.78
C GLN A 34 -12.16 7.05 3.68
N VAL A 35 -11.13 6.82 4.50
CA VAL A 35 -9.94 7.66 4.48
C VAL A 35 -9.27 7.40 3.15
N ASN A 36 -9.45 8.33 2.22
CA ASN A 36 -8.79 8.33 0.92
C ASN A 36 -7.30 8.63 1.14
N ILE A 37 -6.52 7.59 1.43
CA ILE A 37 -5.06 7.68 1.56
C ILE A 37 -4.46 7.66 0.16
N SER A 38 -3.62 8.64 -0.18
CA SER A 38 -2.93 8.65 -1.47
C SER A 38 -1.91 7.50 -1.55
N ASN A 39 -1.60 7.03 -2.76
CA ASN A 39 -0.56 6.01 -2.98
C ASN A 39 0.80 6.41 -2.37
N ASN A 40 1.12 7.71 -2.38
CA ASN A 40 2.35 8.21 -1.78
C ASN A 40 2.30 8.11 -0.25
N ASP A 41 1.20 8.55 0.37
CA ASP A 41 1.05 8.53 1.82
C ASP A 41 1.00 7.10 2.36
N ALA A 42 0.35 6.18 1.63
CA ALA A 42 0.35 4.75 1.96
C ALA A 42 1.78 4.17 1.94
N PHE A 43 2.58 4.52 0.93
CA PHE A 43 3.97 4.07 0.84
C PHE A 43 4.86 4.64 1.96
N GLU A 44 4.71 5.93 2.26
CA GLU A 44 5.45 6.59 3.35
C GLU A 44 5.08 6.01 4.72
N CYS A 45 3.79 5.78 4.96
CA CYS A 45 3.30 5.13 6.18
C CYS A 45 3.87 3.71 6.32
N PHE A 46 3.86 2.92 5.25
CA PHE A 46 4.48 1.59 5.25
C PHE A 46 5.97 1.66 5.59
N SER A 47 6.70 2.58 4.96
CA SER A 47 8.14 2.74 5.17
C SER A 47 8.49 3.13 6.61
N LYS A 48 7.71 4.04 7.20
CA LYS A 48 7.87 4.44 8.62
C LYS A 48 7.53 3.30 9.57
N GLY A 49 6.44 2.56 9.31
CA GLY A 49 6.05 1.41 10.11
C GLY A 49 7.10 0.29 10.09
N LEU A 50 7.68 0.01 8.91
CA LEU A 50 8.76 -0.95 8.77
C LEU A 50 10.01 -0.51 9.56
N ALA A 51 10.42 0.75 9.44
CA ALA A 51 11.58 1.26 10.19
C ALA A 51 11.40 1.18 11.70
N TRP A 52 10.18 1.41 12.20
CA TRP A 52 9.86 1.22 13.62
C TRP A 52 9.91 -0.26 14.03
N LEU A 53 9.41 -1.16 13.18
CA LEU A 53 9.41 -2.60 13.44
C LEU A 53 10.82 -3.19 13.49
N GLU A 54 11.72 -2.71 12.61
CA GLU A 54 13.13 -3.10 12.58
C GLU A 54 13.89 -2.75 13.88
N GLN A 55 13.40 -1.79 14.67
CA GLN A 55 14.00 -1.39 15.95
C GLN A 55 13.50 -2.23 17.13
N GLN A 56 12.50 -3.09 16.93
CA GLN A 56 11.96 -3.92 18.02
C GLN A 56 12.89 -5.13 18.25
N GLU A 57 13.28 -5.36 19.51
CA GLU A 57 14.23 -6.43 19.89
C GLU A 57 13.78 -7.86 19.54
N GLN A 58 12.47 -8.08 19.40
CA GLN A 58 11.89 -9.42 19.20
C GLN A 58 11.33 -9.65 17.79
N CYS A 59 11.73 -8.82 16.81
CA CYS A 59 11.18 -8.97 15.47
C CYS A 59 11.79 -10.17 14.73
N ASP A 60 10.94 -11.00 14.11
CA ASP A 60 11.39 -12.13 13.30
C ASP A 60 12.08 -11.66 12.01
N SER A 61 13.33 -12.08 11.83
CA SER A 61 14.13 -11.66 10.68
C SER A 61 13.57 -12.08 9.32
N SER A 62 12.84 -13.19 9.25
CA SER A 62 12.18 -13.68 8.03
C SER A 62 10.97 -12.83 7.69
N GLU A 63 10.18 -12.43 8.70
CA GLU A 63 9.07 -11.49 8.55
C GLU A 63 9.57 -10.11 8.06
N LEU A 64 10.64 -9.59 8.66
CA LEU A 64 11.27 -8.34 8.21
C LEU A 64 11.75 -8.41 6.76
N MET A 65 12.37 -9.53 6.36
CA MET A 65 12.80 -9.75 4.98
C MET A 65 11.62 -9.74 4.00
N LEU A 66 10.48 -10.32 4.38
CA LEU A 66 9.28 -10.30 3.54
C LEU A 66 8.73 -8.88 3.38
N LEU A 67 8.66 -8.12 4.46
CA LEU A 67 8.18 -6.72 4.45
C LEU A 67 9.10 -5.80 3.62
N ARG A 68 10.42 -5.99 3.71
CA ARG A 68 11.39 -5.28 2.85
C ARG A 68 11.16 -5.56 1.37
N LYS A 69 10.97 -6.84 0.99
CA LYS A 69 10.68 -7.22 -0.40
C LYS A 69 9.37 -6.59 -0.89
N LEU A 70 8.36 -6.50 -0.03
CA LEU A 70 7.09 -5.86 -0.34
C LEU A 70 7.25 -4.36 -0.58
N ARG A 71 7.97 -3.64 0.30
CA ARG A 71 8.32 -2.23 0.12
C ARG A 71 9.00 -2.00 -1.24
N ASP A 72 10.00 -2.81 -1.54
CA ASP A 72 10.78 -2.65 -2.76
C ASP A 72 9.94 -2.93 -4.02
N ARG A 73 8.99 -3.87 -3.93
CA ARG A 73 8.01 -4.11 -5.00
C ARG A 73 7.10 -2.90 -5.18
N ALA A 74 6.58 -2.31 -4.10
CA ALA A 74 5.75 -1.12 -4.16
C ALA A 74 6.52 0.07 -4.76
N ALA A 75 7.78 0.27 -4.38
CA ALA A 75 8.65 1.31 -4.94
C ALA A 75 8.86 1.11 -6.46
N ARG A 76 9.10 -0.12 -6.90
CA ARG A 76 9.21 -0.44 -8.34
C ARG A 76 7.92 -0.15 -9.09
N GLN A 77 6.76 -0.50 -8.54
CA GLN A 77 5.46 -0.23 -9.14
C GLN A 77 5.20 1.27 -9.31
N ARG A 78 5.56 2.07 -8.29
CA ARG A 78 5.51 3.54 -8.38
C ARG A 78 6.38 4.08 -9.52
N MET A 79 7.56 3.50 -9.74
CA MET A 79 8.46 3.93 -10.81
C MET A 79 7.96 3.52 -12.21
N THR A 80 7.25 2.40 -12.33
CA THR A 80 6.72 1.92 -13.61
C THR A 80 5.45 2.66 -14.04
N SER A 81 4.59 3.07 -13.10
CA SER A 81 3.40 3.91 -13.42
C SER A 81 3.77 5.34 -13.83
N LEU A 82 4.96 5.81 -13.48
CA LEU A 82 5.49 7.12 -13.86
C LEU A 82 6.19 7.14 -15.22
N ARG A 83 6.35 5.99 -15.90
CA ARG A 83 6.90 6.01 -17.26
C ARG A 83 5.85 6.64 -18.17
N PRO A 84 6.15 7.75 -18.88
CA PRO A 84 5.27 8.21 -19.93
C PRO A 84 5.11 7.05 -20.93
N MET A 85 3.88 6.63 -21.19
CA MET A 85 3.58 5.92 -22.42
C MET A 85 4.21 6.75 -23.54
N LYS A 86 5.20 6.18 -24.25
CA LYS A 86 5.78 6.83 -25.43
C LYS A 86 4.63 7.17 -26.35
N LEU A 87 4.24 8.45 -26.38
CA LEU A 87 3.27 8.93 -27.33
C LEU A 87 3.86 8.68 -28.72
N PRO A 88 3.09 8.10 -29.66
CA PRO A 88 3.57 7.92 -31.02
C PRO A 88 3.88 9.30 -31.58
N PHE A 89 5.16 9.57 -31.80
CA PHE A 89 5.61 10.75 -32.53
C PHE A 89 4.95 10.71 -33.91
N LYS A 90 4.06 11.67 -34.18
CA LYS A 90 3.52 11.90 -35.52
C LYS A 90 4.55 12.77 -36.22
N SER A 91 5.29 12.21 -37.19
CA SER A 91 6.12 13.01 -38.09
C SER A 91 5.20 13.86 -38.97
N LEU A 92 5.52 15.14 -39.12
CA LEU A 92 4.86 16.08 -40.04
C LEU A 92 5.18 15.71 -41.49
#